data_AF-A0A811UZX7-F1
#
_entry.id   AF-A0A811UZX7-F1
#
_cell.length_a   1.000
_cell.length_b   1.000
_cell.length_c   1.000
_cell.angle_alpha   90.00
_cell.angle_beta   90.00
_cell.angle_gamma   90.00
#
_symmetry.space_group_name_H-M   'P 1'
#
loop_
_entity.id
_entity.type
_entity.pdbx_description
1 polymer ?
#
loop_
_entity_poly.entity_id
_entity_poly.type
_entity_poly.pdbx_seq_one_letter_code
_entity_poly.pdbx_strand_id
1 'polypeptide(L)'
;MKTPCVSCIQFKEMIEKQTEFINEMMGNEKCLKESLENLQATTESQNRVIVEMMADHKLHLTTTNNGPLNISAITTLFPIKAEEDLKIMDADINSTNESKYISAVKYLFGGCAHKNLERIFSKELFVTYNTKGNFGKKGLRTYTEVYKVLLSAIGYNSPNAEKELRAGLQAVKRHFRFISNNKKNIIEQI
;
A
#
# COMPACT_ATOMS: atom_id res chain seq x y z
N MET A 1 -70.98 60.90 -24.18
CA MET A 1 -69.71 60.28 -23.72
C MET A 1 -68.72 60.37 -24.87
N LYS A 2 -67.53 60.96 -24.67
CA LYS A 2 -66.49 60.99 -25.71
C LYS A 2 -65.85 59.60 -25.80
N THR A 3 -65.83 59.02 -26.99
CA THR A 3 -65.14 57.75 -27.26
C THR A 3 -63.63 57.94 -27.09
N PRO A 4 -62.94 57.00 -26.41
CA PRO A 4 -61.51 57.10 -26.21
C PRO A 4 -60.75 57.03 -27.55
N CYS A 5 -59.69 57.83 -27.66
CA CYS A 5 -58.83 57.87 -28.84
C CYS A 5 -58.10 56.54 -29.05
N VAL A 6 -58.19 55.95 -30.24
CA VAL A 6 -57.61 54.64 -30.58
C VAL A 6 -56.09 54.60 -30.35
N SER A 7 -55.37 55.68 -30.69
CA SER A 7 -53.92 55.76 -30.48
C SER A 7 -53.54 55.82 -28.99
N CYS A 8 -54.39 56.44 -28.15
CA CYS A 8 -54.19 56.44 -26.70
C CYS A 8 -54.40 55.05 -26.09
N ILE A 9 -55.32 54.25 -26.63
CA ILE A 9 -55.54 52.85 -26.20
C ILE A 9 -54.31 52.00 -26.56
N GLN A 10 -53.84 52.09 -27.81
CA GLN A 10 -52.66 51.35 -28.27
C GLN A 10 -51.39 51.71 -27.50
N PHE A 11 -51.21 53.00 -27.19
CA PHE A 11 -50.07 53.45 -26.37
C PHE A 11 -50.13 52.90 -24.95
N LYS A 12 -51.34 52.85 -24.34
CA LYS A 12 -51.54 52.27 -23.01
C LYS A 12 -51.22 50.78 -22.98
N GLU A 13 -51.70 50.02 -23.96
CA GLU A 13 -51.39 48.59 -24.10
C GLU A 13 -49.89 48.32 -24.28
N MET A 14 -49.19 49.20 -25.01
CA MET A 14 -47.73 49.11 -25.17
C MET A 14 -47.00 49.34 -23.84
N ILE A 15 -47.41 50.33 -23.04
CA ILE A 15 -46.84 50.62 -21.72
C ILE A 15 -47.10 49.46 -20.75
N GLU A 16 -48.30 48.89 -20.78
CA GLU A 16 -48.66 47.72 -19.96
C GLU A 16 -47.77 46.52 -20.29
N LYS A 17 -47.60 46.20 -21.58
CA LYS A 17 -46.70 45.12 -22.02
C LYS A 17 -45.23 45.38 -21.67
N GLN A 18 -44.75 46.62 -21.79
CA GLN A 18 -43.39 46.97 -21.37
C GLN A 18 -43.21 46.82 -19.86
N THR A 19 -44.23 47.16 -19.07
CA THR A 19 -44.20 47.03 -17.61
C THR A 19 -44.17 45.56 -17.19
N GLU A 20 -44.96 44.70 -17.84
CA GLU A 20 -44.94 43.25 -17.62
C GLU A 20 -43.56 42.65 -17.94
N PHE A 21 -42.97 43.02 -19.07
CA PHE A 21 -41.64 42.55 -19.48
C PHE A 21 -40.54 42.97 -18.48
N ILE A 22 -40.58 44.22 -17.99
CA ILE A 22 -39.62 44.70 -16.99
C ILE A 22 -39.78 43.93 -15.68
N ASN A 23 -41.01 43.65 -15.24
CA ASN A 23 -41.26 42.87 -14.04
C ASN A 23 -40.74 41.43 -14.16
N GLU A 24 -40.92 40.79 -15.31
CA GLU A 24 -40.37 39.46 -15.59
C GLU A 24 -38.83 39.46 -15.57
N MET A 25 -38.19 40.44 -16.23
CA MET A 25 -36.74 40.58 -16.19
C MET A 25 -36.20 40.80 -14.77
N MET A 26 -36.85 41.64 -13.96
CA MET A 26 -36.47 41.84 -12.56
C MET A 26 -36.63 40.55 -11.74
N GLY A 27 -37.69 39.78 -12.00
CA GLY A 27 -37.89 38.46 -11.39
C GLY A 27 -36.77 37.47 -11.74
N ASN A 28 -36.38 37.42 -13.01
CA ASN A 28 -35.29 36.58 -13.49
C ASN A 28 -33.94 36.99 -12.91
N GLU A 29 -33.65 38.29 -12.84
CA GLU A 29 -32.41 38.80 -12.23
C GLU A 29 -32.32 38.41 -10.75
N LYS A 30 -33.43 38.50 -10.02
CA LYS A 30 -33.49 38.07 -8.62
C LYS A 30 -33.22 36.57 -8.47
N CYS A 31 -33.88 35.74 -9.30
CA CYS A 31 -33.71 34.29 -9.27
C CYS A 31 -32.27 33.85 -9.61
N LEU A 32 -31.62 34.55 -10.54
CA LEU A 32 -30.20 34.34 -10.87
C LEU A 32 -29.27 34.65 -9.71
N LYS A 33 -29.52 35.75 -8.98
CA LYS A 33 -28.73 36.11 -7.79
C LYS A 33 -28.86 35.07 -6.67
N GLU A 34 -30.09 34.62 -6.40
CA GLU A 34 -30.34 33.56 -5.41
C GLU A 34 -29.64 32.24 -5.80
N SER A 35 -29.65 31.88 -7.09
CA SER A 35 -28.94 30.68 -7.57
C SER A 35 -27.41 30.79 -7.41
N LEU A 36 -26.83 31.97 -7.64
CA LEU A 36 -25.41 32.22 -7.43
C LEU A 36 -25.01 32.12 -5.96
N GLU A 37 -25.81 32.69 -5.06
CA GLU A 37 -25.58 32.60 -3.61
C GLU A 37 -25.62 31.14 -3.13
N ASN A 38 -26.59 30.35 -3.62
CA ASN A 38 -26.69 28.93 -3.30
C ASN A 38 -25.51 28.11 -3.82
N LEU A 39 -25.01 28.40 -5.03
CA LEU A 39 -23.82 27.76 -5.58
C LEU A 39 -22.56 28.13 -4.78
N GLN A 40 -22.43 29.39 -4.38
CA GLN A 40 -21.31 29.85 -3.55
C GLN A 40 -21.31 29.12 -2.19
N ALA A 41 -22.45 29.09 -1.50
CA ALA A 41 -22.59 28.41 -0.21
C ALA A 41 -22.27 26.90 -0.32
N THR A 42 -22.73 26.27 -1.40
CA THR A 42 -22.44 24.85 -1.67
C THR A 42 -20.94 24.62 -1.91
N THR A 43 -20.29 25.51 -2.67
CA THR A 43 -18.85 25.44 -2.97
C THR A 43 -18.02 25.61 -1.70
N GLU A 44 -18.38 26.57 -0.84
CA GLU A 44 -17.70 26.78 0.45
C GLU A 44 -17.87 25.60 1.41
N SER A 45 -19.04 24.96 1.39
CA SER A 45 -19.30 23.73 2.15
C SER A 45 -18.44 22.57 1.66
N GLN A 46 -18.40 22.35 0.34
CA GLN A 46 -17.57 21.30 -0.28
C GLN A 46 -16.08 21.52 0.02
N ASN A 47 -15.58 22.76 -0.05
CA ASN A 47 -14.19 23.07 0.26
C ASN A 47 -13.81 22.71 1.70
N ARG A 48 -14.71 22.89 2.68
CA ARG A 48 -14.46 22.47 4.06
C ARG A 48 -14.28 20.96 4.18
N VAL A 49 -15.16 20.18 3.55
CA VAL A 49 -15.08 18.71 3.55
C VAL A 49 -13.79 18.23 2.88
N ILE A 50 -13.39 18.83 1.76
CA ILE A 50 -12.15 18.47 1.06
C ILE A 50 -10.93 18.70 1.96
N VAL A 51 -10.87 19.83 2.68
CA VAL A 51 -9.75 20.15 3.59
C VAL A 51 -9.67 19.14 4.73
N GLU A 52 -10.80 18.74 5.31
CA GLU A 52 -10.87 17.73 6.35
C GLU A 52 -10.39 16.35 5.84
N MET A 53 -10.90 15.91 4.68
CA MET A 53 -10.46 14.66 4.06
C MET A 53 -8.98 14.67 3.69
N MET A 54 -8.44 15.81 3.24
CA MET A 54 -7.02 15.96 2.94
C MET A 54 -6.15 15.85 4.20
N ALA A 55 -6.61 16.35 5.35
CA ALA A 55 -5.91 16.20 6.62
C ALA A 55 -5.85 14.73 7.04
N ASP A 56 -6.97 14.01 6.94
CA ASP A 56 -7.04 12.57 7.22
C ASP A 56 -6.14 11.76 6.29
N HIS A 57 -6.17 12.05 4.98
CA HIS A 57 -5.28 11.42 4.02
C HIS A 57 -3.81 11.69 4.32
N LYS A 58 -3.44 12.91 4.74
CA LYS A 58 -2.07 13.24 5.14
C LYS A 58 -1.63 12.43 6.37
N LEU A 59 -2.50 12.26 7.36
CA LEU A 59 -2.22 11.45 8.56
C LEU A 59 -2.10 9.96 8.19
N HIS A 60 -2.97 9.45 7.34
CA HIS A 60 -2.92 8.06 6.88
C HIS A 60 -1.67 7.77 6.04
N LEU A 61 -1.28 8.70 5.17
CA LEU A 61 -0.05 8.59 4.38
C LEU A 61 1.18 8.66 5.25
N THR A 62 1.27 9.60 6.20
CA THR A 62 2.44 9.68 7.10
C THR A 62 2.59 8.43 7.98
N THR A 63 1.48 7.87 8.45
CA THR A 63 1.48 6.60 9.20
C THR A 63 1.96 5.42 8.33
N THR A 64 1.51 5.34 7.08
CA THR A 64 1.85 4.25 6.15
C THR A 64 3.27 4.39 5.56
N ASN A 65 3.71 5.62 5.29
CA ASN A 65 4.94 5.95 4.55
C ASN A 65 6.18 6.14 5.44
N ASN A 66 6.08 5.93 6.75
CA ASN A 66 7.25 5.79 7.64
C ASN A 66 7.91 4.39 7.56
N GLY A 67 7.28 3.44 6.85
CA GLY A 67 7.82 2.11 6.57
C GLY A 67 9.02 2.05 5.60
N PRO A 68 9.02 2.72 4.43
CA PRO A 68 10.02 2.51 3.37
C PRO A 68 11.45 2.90 3.75
N LEU A 69 11.64 4.00 4.48
CA LEU A 69 12.98 4.50 4.83
C LEU A 69 13.71 3.58 5.83
N ASN A 70 12.98 2.96 6.77
CA ASN A 70 13.56 1.98 7.70
C ASN A 70 13.70 0.58 7.08
N ILE A 71 12.80 0.20 6.16
CA ILE A 71 12.88 -1.10 5.48
C ILE A 71 14.15 -1.18 4.63
N SER A 72 14.49 -0.11 3.89
CA SER A 72 15.68 -0.08 3.01
C SER A 72 16.98 -0.43 3.74
N ALA A 73 17.19 0.11 4.96
CA ALA A 73 18.42 -0.12 5.72
C ALA A 73 18.52 -1.55 6.28
N ILE A 74 17.39 -2.20 6.59
CA ILE A 74 17.39 -3.58 7.08
C ILE A 74 17.47 -4.56 5.91
N THR A 75 16.86 -4.24 4.76
CA THR A 75 16.92 -5.10 3.58
C THR A 75 18.34 -5.32 3.05
N THR A 76 19.26 -4.37 3.29
CA THR A 76 20.68 -4.53 2.91
C THR A 76 21.43 -5.55 3.76
N LEU A 77 20.89 -5.96 4.91
CA LEU A 77 21.46 -7.03 5.75
C LEU A 77 21.18 -8.43 5.18
N PHE A 78 20.30 -8.53 4.18
CA PHE A 78 19.94 -9.77 3.51
C PHE A 78 20.58 -9.84 2.11
N PRO A 79 20.90 -11.05 1.59
CA PRO A 79 20.79 -12.34 2.25
C PRO A 79 21.91 -12.59 3.27
N ILE A 80 21.57 -13.28 4.37
CA ILE A 80 22.52 -13.68 5.42
C ILE A 80 23.45 -14.74 4.84
N LYS A 81 24.77 -14.53 4.93
CA LYS A 81 25.77 -15.37 4.27
C LYS A 81 26.42 -16.37 5.22
N ALA A 82 26.77 -15.92 6.42
CA ALA A 82 27.47 -16.73 7.41
C ALA A 82 26.60 -17.06 8.62
N GLU A 83 27.05 -18.04 9.40
CA GLU A 83 26.42 -18.40 10.67
C GLU A 83 26.62 -17.30 11.73
N GLU A 84 27.76 -16.63 11.68
CA GLU A 84 28.11 -15.52 12.56
C GLU A 84 27.13 -14.36 12.36
N ASP A 85 26.82 -14.02 11.12
CA ASP A 85 25.82 -12.99 10.77
C ASP A 85 24.44 -13.36 11.32
N LEU A 86 24.08 -14.66 11.27
CA LEU A 86 22.82 -15.16 11.82
C LEU A 86 22.77 -15.01 13.34
N LYS A 87 23.89 -15.24 14.06
CA LYS A 87 24.00 -15.03 15.50
C LYS A 87 23.90 -13.55 15.87
N ILE A 88 24.60 -12.70 15.12
CA ILE A 88 24.58 -11.25 15.33
C ILE A 88 23.17 -10.71 15.13
N MET A 89 22.49 -11.09 14.05
CA MET A 89 21.12 -10.65 13.78
C MET A 89 20.14 -11.14 14.86
N ASP A 90 20.27 -12.38 15.31
CA ASP A 90 19.42 -12.92 16.39
C ASP A 90 19.59 -12.18 17.72
N ALA A 91 20.81 -11.74 18.02
CA ALA A 91 21.10 -10.94 19.20
C ALA A 91 20.67 -9.47 19.07
N ASP A 92 20.65 -8.91 17.85
CA ASP A 92 20.25 -7.53 17.60
C ASP A 92 18.73 -7.33 17.65
N ILE A 93 17.96 -8.37 17.30
CA ILE A 93 16.49 -8.32 17.33
C ILE A 93 16.01 -8.22 18.78
N ASN A 94 15.20 -7.20 19.04
CA ASN A 94 14.57 -6.93 20.33
C ASN A 94 13.14 -6.40 20.12
N SER A 95 12.38 -6.24 21.20
CA SER A 95 10.98 -5.79 21.15
C SER A 95 10.76 -4.43 20.49
N THR A 96 11.79 -3.58 20.40
CA THR A 96 11.69 -2.24 19.81
C THR A 96 11.91 -2.26 18.29
N ASN A 97 12.75 -3.15 17.77
CA ASN A 97 13.10 -3.22 16.34
C ASN A 97 12.46 -4.41 15.60
N GLU A 98 11.86 -5.38 16.31
CA GLU A 98 11.25 -6.59 15.75
C GLU A 98 10.28 -6.28 14.59
N SER A 99 9.41 -5.29 14.76
CA SER A 99 8.42 -4.90 13.73
C SER A 99 9.07 -4.46 12.42
N LYS A 100 10.26 -3.84 12.48
CA LYS A 100 11.02 -3.41 11.31
C LYS A 100 11.61 -4.62 10.57
N TYR A 101 12.18 -5.57 11.30
CA TYR A 101 12.68 -6.82 10.74
C TYR A 101 11.56 -7.65 10.09
N ILE A 102 10.40 -7.77 10.74
CA ILE A 102 9.22 -8.43 10.16
C ILE A 102 8.81 -7.75 8.86
N SER A 103 8.78 -6.42 8.83
CA SER A 103 8.39 -5.66 7.62
C SER A 103 9.40 -5.83 6.48
N ALA A 104 10.71 -5.83 6.79
CA ALA A 104 11.76 -6.08 5.80
C ALA A 104 11.68 -7.50 5.24
N VAL A 105 11.51 -8.51 6.08
CA VAL A 105 11.37 -9.91 5.64
C VAL A 105 10.08 -10.10 4.82
N LYS A 106 8.97 -9.47 5.21
CA LYS A 106 7.72 -9.45 4.40
C LYS A 106 7.95 -8.86 3.02
N TYR A 107 8.65 -7.73 2.95
CA TYR A 107 9.01 -7.09 1.68
C TYR A 107 9.84 -8.02 0.80
N LEU A 108 10.86 -8.67 1.37
CA LEU A 108 11.72 -9.61 0.65
C LEU A 108 10.94 -10.84 0.15
N PHE A 109 9.98 -11.34 0.93
CA PHE A 109 9.11 -12.44 0.52
C PHE A 109 8.12 -12.06 -0.59
N GLY A 110 7.69 -10.80 -0.69
CA GLY A 110 6.77 -10.34 -1.74
C GLY A 110 5.49 -11.19 -1.83
N GLY A 111 4.98 -11.68 -0.70
CA GLY A 111 3.79 -12.54 -0.65
C GLY A 111 4.01 -14.04 -0.93
N CYS A 112 5.21 -14.47 -1.30
CA CYS A 112 5.52 -15.86 -1.66
C CYS A 112 6.84 -16.32 -1.03
N ALA A 113 6.78 -16.82 0.21
CA ALA A 113 7.98 -17.25 0.93
C ALA A 113 8.71 -18.40 0.22
N HIS A 114 7.97 -19.32 -0.41
CA HIS A 114 8.55 -20.48 -1.10
C HIS A 114 9.42 -20.13 -2.34
N LYS A 115 9.17 -19.00 -3.01
CA LYS A 115 9.95 -18.55 -4.18
C LYS A 115 11.09 -17.61 -3.80
N ASN A 116 10.88 -16.82 -2.75
CA ASN A 116 11.75 -15.69 -2.42
C ASN A 116 12.64 -15.95 -1.20
N LEU A 117 12.69 -17.19 -0.69
CA LEU A 117 13.52 -17.54 0.47
C LEU A 117 15.02 -17.30 0.22
N GLU A 118 15.48 -17.42 -1.04
CA GLU A 118 16.86 -17.15 -1.46
C GLU A 118 17.26 -15.67 -1.26
N ARG A 119 16.29 -14.77 -1.06
CA ARG A 119 16.56 -13.37 -0.70
C ARG A 119 16.86 -13.20 0.78
N ILE A 120 16.56 -14.20 1.62
CA ILE A 120 16.79 -14.16 3.06
C ILE A 120 18.10 -14.84 3.44
N PHE A 121 18.35 -16.04 2.90
CA PHE A 121 19.50 -16.85 3.25
C PHE A 121 20.34 -17.17 2.02
N SER A 122 21.65 -17.27 2.22
CA SER A 122 22.57 -17.75 1.21
C SER A 122 22.41 -19.26 0.95
N LYS A 123 23.00 -19.71 -0.15
CA LYS A 123 23.07 -21.13 -0.53
C LYS A 123 23.74 -21.97 0.56
N GLU A 124 24.80 -21.44 1.16
CA GLU A 124 25.59 -22.10 2.20
C GLU A 124 24.70 -22.44 3.40
N LEU A 125 23.91 -21.47 3.88
CA LEU A 125 22.96 -21.67 4.97
C LEU A 125 21.87 -22.68 4.63
N PHE A 126 21.36 -22.70 3.40
CA PHE A 126 20.38 -23.73 3.01
C PHE A 126 20.95 -25.14 3.10
N VAL A 127 22.23 -25.34 2.80
CA VAL A 127 22.85 -26.66 2.87
C VAL A 127 23.04 -27.10 4.32
N THR A 128 23.50 -26.20 5.19
CA THR A 128 23.88 -26.49 6.58
C THR A 128 22.70 -26.47 7.56
N TYR A 129 21.61 -25.77 7.24
CA TYR A 129 20.46 -25.63 8.13
C TYR A 129 19.18 -26.34 7.66
N ASN A 130 18.36 -26.73 8.62
CA ASN A 130 16.94 -27.00 8.46
C ASN A 130 16.16 -26.41 9.65
N THR A 131 14.83 -26.56 9.71
CA THR A 131 14.06 -25.95 10.81
C THR A 131 14.36 -26.57 12.17
N LYS A 132 14.63 -27.88 12.26
CA LYS A 132 14.68 -28.63 13.53
C LYS A 132 16.08 -29.01 14.03
N GLY A 133 17.10 -28.97 13.17
CA GLY A 133 18.45 -29.47 13.48
C GLY A 133 18.67 -30.97 13.24
N ASN A 134 17.90 -31.59 12.35
CA ASN A 134 17.98 -33.04 12.13
C ASN A 134 18.95 -33.42 11.00
N PHE A 135 19.39 -34.69 10.96
CA PHE A 135 20.23 -35.26 9.89
C PHE A 135 21.58 -34.56 9.69
N GLY A 136 22.28 -34.27 10.80
CA GLY A 136 23.59 -33.60 10.77
C GLY A 136 23.55 -32.13 10.35
N LYS A 137 22.36 -31.52 10.30
CA LYS A 137 22.17 -30.09 9.99
C LYS A 137 21.87 -29.31 11.25
N LYS A 138 22.21 -28.03 11.25
CA LYS A 138 21.86 -27.09 12.33
C LYS A 138 20.38 -26.68 12.22
N GLY A 139 19.78 -26.31 13.35
CA GLY A 139 18.36 -25.96 13.44
C GLY A 139 18.15 -24.46 13.43
N LEU A 140 17.39 -23.92 12.49
CA LEU A 140 17.03 -22.49 12.50
C LEU A 140 16.25 -22.09 13.77
N ARG A 141 15.53 -23.04 14.39
CA ARG A 141 14.83 -22.84 15.67
C ARG A 141 15.75 -22.46 16.83
N THR A 142 17.07 -22.66 16.73
CA THR A 142 18.02 -22.25 17.77
C THR A 142 18.23 -20.74 17.81
N TYR A 143 17.87 -20.03 16.74
CA TYR A 143 17.90 -18.57 16.63
C TYR A 143 16.49 -18.06 16.85
N THR A 144 16.14 -17.83 18.12
CA THR A 144 14.74 -17.69 18.54
C THR A 144 14.09 -16.46 17.91
N GLU A 145 14.80 -15.34 17.87
CA GLU A 145 14.26 -14.07 17.39
C GLU A 145 14.21 -14.03 15.87
N VAL A 146 15.25 -14.49 15.18
CA VAL A 146 15.23 -14.63 13.72
C VAL A 146 14.12 -15.60 13.28
N TYR A 147 13.99 -16.74 13.96
CA TYR A 147 12.96 -17.72 13.65
C TYR A 147 11.55 -17.16 13.88
N LYS A 148 11.35 -16.42 14.97
CA LYS A 148 10.10 -15.70 15.27
C LYS A 148 9.77 -14.69 14.18
N VAL A 149 10.72 -13.84 13.79
CA VAL A 149 10.54 -12.85 12.71
C VAL A 149 10.12 -13.52 11.40
N LEU A 150 10.77 -14.64 11.03
CA LEU A 150 10.43 -15.39 9.82
C LEU A 150 9.00 -15.93 9.88
N LEU A 151 8.60 -16.54 10.99
CA LEU A 151 7.25 -17.07 11.16
C LEU A 151 6.21 -15.96 11.14
N SER A 152 6.46 -14.84 11.79
CA SER A 152 5.57 -13.67 11.80
C SER A 152 5.43 -13.06 10.40
N ALA A 153 6.50 -13.02 9.62
CA ALA A 153 6.47 -12.51 8.25
C ALA A 153 5.68 -13.43 7.30
N ILE A 154 5.88 -14.74 7.39
CA ILE A 154 5.16 -15.74 6.57
C ILE A 154 3.70 -15.86 7.02
N GLY A 155 3.45 -15.79 8.34
CA GLY A 155 2.14 -15.91 8.97
C GLY A 155 1.13 -14.88 8.50
N TYR A 156 1.61 -13.76 7.94
CA TYR A 156 0.75 -12.73 7.34
C TYR A 156 -0.02 -13.23 6.11
N ASN A 157 0.58 -14.13 5.30
CA ASN A 157 -0.04 -14.66 4.08
C ASN A 157 -0.49 -16.11 4.22
N SER A 158 -0.19 -16.76 5.35
CA SER A 158 -0.33 -18.21 5.49
C SER A 158 -0.63 -18.62 6.92
N PRO A 159 -1.74 -19.31 7.18
CA PRO A 159 -2.11 -19.73 8.53
C PRO A 159 -1.13 -20.78 9.11
N ASN A 160 -0.34 -21.45 8.26
CA ASN A 160 0.65 -22.44 8.69
C ASN A 160 2.06 -22.03 8.25
N ALA A 161 2.54 -20.93 8.83
CA ALA A 161 3.83 -20.32 8.54
C ALA A 161 5.00 -21.31 8.58
N GLU A 162 5.01 -22.22 9.56
CA GLU A 162 6.10 -23.18 9.68
C GLU A 162 6.10 -24.23 8.56
N LYS A 163 4.92 -24.72 8.16
CA LYS A 163 4.80 -25.65 7.04
C LYS A 163 5.30 -24.99 5.76
N GLU A 164 4.97 -23.73 5.55
CA GLU A 164 5.42 -22.96 4.38
C GLU A 164 6.92 -22.68 4.40
N LEU A 165 7.50 -22.31 5.55
CA LEU A 165 8.94 -22.18 5.70
C LEU A 165 9.66 -23.49 5.35
N ARG A 166 9.16 -24.63 5.84
CA ARG A 166 9.70 -25.95 5.49
C ARG A 166 9.58 -26.25 4.00
N ALA A 167 8.44 -25.93 3.39
CA ALA A 167 8.23 -26.12 1.95
C ALA A 167 9.20 -25.25 1.12
N GLY A 168 9.38 -23.98 1.49
CA GLY A 168 10.35 -23.08 0.85
C GLY A 168 11.78 -23.59 0.95
N LEU A 169 12.22 -24.01 2.16
CA LEU A 169 13.54 -24.61 2.34
C LEU A 169 13.75 -25.85 1.46
N GLN A 170 12.71 -26.69 1.30
CA GLN A 170 12.77 -27.86 0.43
C GLN A 170 12.81 -27.50 -1.05
N ALA A 171 12.02 -26.51 -1.48
CA ALA A 171 11.96 -26.05 -2.87
C ALA A 171 13.33 -25.52 -3.33
N VAL A 172 13.94 -24.64 -2.53
CA VAL A 172 15.26 -24.07 -2.80
C VAL A 172 16.34 -25.16 -2.85
N LYS A 173 16.32 -26.12 -1.91
CA LYS A 173 17.23 -27.28 -1.93
C LYS A 173 17.10 -28.13 -3.19
N ARG A 174 15.87 -28.37 -3.66
CA ARG A 174 15.61 -29.10 -4.91
C ARG A 174 16.14 -28.32 -6.11
N HIS A 175 15.92 -27.01 -6.15
CA HIS A 175 16.41 -26.14 -7.20
C HIS A 175 17.95 -26.19 -7.31
N PHE A 176 18.66 -26.04 -6.20
CA PHE A 176 20.12 -26.14 -6.19
C PHE A 176 20.65 -27.52 -6.58
N ARG A 177 19.96 -28.60 -6.20
CA ARG A 177 20.33 -29.96 -6.61
C ARG A 177 20.19 -30.13 -8.12
N PHE A 178 19.07 -29.66 -8.69
CA PHE A 178 18.82 -29.71 -10.14
C PHE A 178 19.89 -28.95 -10.91
N ILE A 179 20.20 -27.71 -10.52
CA ILE A 179 21.26 -26.90 -11.15
C ILE A 179 22.62 -27.62 -11.07
N SER A 180 22.97 -28.17 -9.91
CA SER A 180 24.27 -28.82 -9.71
C SER A 180 24.41 -30.08 -10.56
N ASN A 181 23.35 -30.87 -10.69
CA ASN A 181 23.35 -32.07 -11.54
C ASN A 181 23.49 -31.72 -13.03
N ASN A 182 22.78 -30.69 -13.50
CA ASN A 182 22.88 -30.26 -14.90
C ASN A 182 24.28 -29.73 -15.25
N LYS A 183 24.95 -29.02 -14.32
CA LYS A 183 26.34 -28.57 -14.54
C LYS A 183 27.32 -29.74 -14.67
N LYS A 184 27.15 -30.80 -13.88
CA LYS A 184 28.00 -32.01 -13.98
C LYS A 184 27.83 -32.70 -15.33
N ASN A 185 26.59 -32.86 -15.78
CA ASN A 185 26.30 -33.50 -17.07
C ASN A 185 26.88 -32.72 -18.26
N ILE A 186 27.00 -31.39 -18.19
CA ILE A 186 27.65 -30.58 -19.23
C ILE A 186 29.17 -30.77 -19.23
N ILE A 187 29.79 -30.88 -18.05
CA ILE A 187 31.25 -31.07 -17.93
C ILE A 187 31.66 -32.48 -18.35
N GLU A 188 30.83 -33.50 -18.09
CA GLU A 188 31.08 -34.89 -18.50
C GLU A 188 30.87 -35.14 -20.01
N GLN A 189 30.38 -34.15 -20.76
CA GLN A 189 30.17 -34.20 -22.22
C GLN A 189 31.22 -33.41 -23.02
N ILE A 190 32.23 -32.85 -22.36
CA ILE A 190 33.39 -32.17 -22.97
C ILE A 190 34.63 -33.03 -22.73
#